data_AF-A0A1G3KQ27-F1
#
_entry.id   AF-A0A1G3KQ27-F1
#
_cell.length_a   1.000
_cell.length_b   1.000
_cell.length_c   1.000
_cell.angle_alpha   90.00
_cell.angle_beta   90.00
_cell.angle_gamma   90.00
#
_symmetry.space_group_name_H-M   'P 1'
#
loop_
_entity.id
_entity.type
_entity.pdbx_description
1 polymer ?
#
loop_
_entity_poly.entity_id
_entity_poly.type
_entity_poly.pdbx_seq_one_letter_code
_entity_poly.pdbx_strand_id
1 'polypeptide(L)'
;MMKKKEQNISPHDQFFKENFSNKEEAASFLEEVLPQKIKEKLDFDTLKLDNQSFTGRELNEYFSDIVYHCTYQHHKEIKISILFEHKSYFVQFPHIQLLKYMIKLWEYDIKQKRPIQPVIPIIVYHGEKKWEKKSLSVLFDDPESDFKDFIPDFDYILSDLSQYSDEEIKNNTFQNLFLKTALLVMKNIFDDEKLFEHLKDYFEIIRIYMKEEKGLKFLETVLRYLFYTKDESRQEKLIKIIEEIPVRGEEIAMTIAEKYIRIGKEKGKMEGKLEGEIKGRIEGKIETAINLLKLKADMNFIHQATDLPLDEIKKLASGMNQKSN
;
A
#
# COMPACT_ATOMS: atom_id res chain seq x y z
N MET A 1 22.79 6.99 -17.71
CA MET A 1 22.69 6.97 -16.24
C MET A 1 21.21 7.14 -15.88
N MET A 2 20.48 6.04 -15.73
CA MET A 2 19.04 6.07 -15.46
C MET A 2 18.82 6.55 -14.02
N LYS A 3 18.10 7.66 -13.86
CA LYS A 3 17.69 8.18 -12.56
C LYS A 3 16.79 7.14 -11.87
N LYS A 4 17.09 6.81 -10.61
CA LYS A 4 16.18 6.11 -9.70
C LYS A 4 14.82 6.81 -9.76
N LYS A 5 13.77 6.13 -10.24
CA LYS A 5 12.40 6.49 -9.88
C LYS A 5 12.24 6.03 -8.43
N GLU A 6 12.31 6.96 -7.49
CA GLU A 6 11.82 6.69 -6.14
C GLU A 6 10.34 6.35 -6.27
N GLN A 7 9.99 5.10 -5.94
CA GLN A 7 8.60 4.68 -5.87
C GLN A 7 7.93 5.48 -4.75
N ASN A 8 6.89 6.23 -5.10
CA ASN A 8 6.03 6.86 -4.11
C ASN A 8 5.19 5.75 -3.47
N ILE A 9 5.71 5.12 -2.42
CA ILE A 9 5.01 4.06 -1.68
C ILE A 9 3.73 4.68 -1.09
N SER A 10 2.58 4.08 -1.37
CA SER A 10 1.29 4.51 -0.82
C SER A 10 1.36 4.53 0.71
N PRO A 11 0.89 5.60 1.39
CA PRO A 11 0.85 5.67 2.85
C PRO A 11 0.13 4.46 3.47
N HIS A 12 -0.87 3.92 2.78
CA HIS A 12 -1.59 2.73 3.21
C HIS A 12 -0.70 1.48 3.21
N ASP A 13 0.06 1.27 2.14
CA ASP A 13 0.97 0.13 2.02
C ASP A 13 2.10 0.20 3.05
N GLN A 14 2.63 1.41 3.29
CA GLN A 14 3.63 1.62 4.33
C GLN A 14 3.07 1.30 5.72
N PHE A 15 1.89 1.82 6.06
CA PHE A 15 1.26 1.56 7.35
C PHE A 15 1.00 0.06 7.53
N PHE A 16 0.45 -0.62 6.52
CA PHE A 16 0.24 -2.06 6.58
C PHE A 16 1.56 -2.84 6.79
N LYS A 17 2.64 -2.51 6.06
CA LYS A 17 3.96 -3.13 6.24
C LYS A 17 4.45 -3.08 7.67
N GLU A 18 4.42 -1.90 8.26
CA GLU A 18 4.99 -1.70 9.58
C GLU A 18 4.24 -2.49 10.66
N ASN A 19 2.91 -2.59 10.54
CA ASN A 19 2.09 -3.37 11.46
C ASN A 19 2.27 -4.88 11.26
N PHE A 20 2.18 -5.35 10.01
CA PHE A 20 2.20 -6.78 9.73
C PHE A 20 3.61 -7.39 9.68
N SER A 21 4.68 -6.58 9.70
CA SER A 21 6.05 -7.09 9.83
C SER A 21 6.41 -7.50 11.26
N ASN A 22 5.61 -7.05 12.24
CA ASN A 22 5.74 -7.54 13.60
C ASN A 22 5.13 -8.95 13.71
N LYS A 23 5.90 -9.87 14.30
CA LYS A 23 5.53 -11.28 14.43
C LYS A 23 4.27 -11.48 15.28
N GLU A 24 4.15 -10.78 16.40
CA GLU A 24 3.02 -10.93 17.32
C GLU A 24 1.71 -10.44 16.69
N GLU A 25 1.76 -9.30 15.99
CA GLU A 25 0.61 -8.76 15.26
C GLU A 25 0.22 -9.66 14.07
N ALA A 26 1.20 -10.13 13.29
CA ALA A 26 0.95 -11.06 12.18
C ALA A 26 0.40 -12.42 12.65
N ALA A 27 0.96 -13.00 13.71
CA ALA A 27 0.48 -14.25 14.28
C ALA A 27 -0.97 -14.12 14.77
N SER A 28 -1.27 -13.05 15.54
CA SER A 28 -2.62 -12.79 16.03
C SER A 28 -3.63 -12.60 14.89
N PHE A 29 -3.22 -12.00 13.77
CA PHE A 29 -4.08 -11.91 12.59
C PHE A 29 -4.31 -13.28 11.94
N LEU A 30 -3.24 -14.05 11.73
CA LEU A 30 -3.30 -15.37 11.10
C LEU A 30 -4.15 -16.37 11.90
N GLU A 31 -4.12 -16.29 13.23
CA GLU A 31 -4.97 -17.09 14.11
C GLU A 31 -6.47 -16.90 13.86
N GLU A 32 -6.89 -15.76 13.33
CA GLU A 32 -8.31 -15.49 13.08
C GLU A 32 -8.73 -15.67 11.63
N VAL A 33 -7.85 -15.40 10.68
CA VAL A 33 -8.19 -15.49 9.25
C VAL A 33 -7.94 -16.86 8.64
N LEU A 34 -7.04 -17.66 9.21
CA LEU A 34 -6.74 -18.98 8.65
C LEU A 34 -7.88 -19.97 8.96
N PRO A 35 -8.27 -20.82 7.98
CA PRO A 35 -9.22 -21.90 8.23
C PRO A 35 -8.75 -22.80 9.37
N GLN A 36 -9.68 -23.20 10.26
CA GLN A 36 -9.40 -24.02 11.44
C GLN A 36 -8.51 -25.24 11.13
N LYS A 37 -8.81 -25.95 10.03
CA LYS A 37 -8.06 -27.14 9.56
C LYS A 37 -6.57 -26.91 9.25
N ILE A 38 -6.19 -25.67 8.98
CA ILE A 38 -4.81 -25.23 8.72
C ILE A 38 -4.22 -24.70 10.03
N LYS A 39 -4.95 -23.79 10.69
CA LYS A 39 -4.53 -23.13 11.92
C LYS A 39 -4.05 -24.11 13.00
N GLU A 40 -4.82 -25.16 13.29
CA GLU A 40 -4.50 -26.16 14.32
C GLU A 40 -3.19 -26.93 14.08
N LYS A 41 -2.65 -26.85 12.86
CA LYS A 41 -1.45 -27.59 12.45
C LYS A 41 -0.24 -26.68 12.26
N LEU A 42 -0.42 -25.37 12.38
CA LEU A 42 0.66 -24.40 12.28
C LEU A 42 1.23 -24.08 13.64
N ASP A 43 2.55 -23.99 13.68
CA ASP A 43 3.29 -23.57 14.86
C ASP A 43 3.69 -22.10 14.71
N PHE A 44 2.84 -21.19 15.23
CA PHE A 44 3.08 -19.75 15.16
C PHE A 44 4.31 -19.29 15.96
N ASP A 45 4.85 -20.10 16.87
CA ASP A 45 6.10 -19.78 17.55
C ASP A 45 7.29 -19.84 16.57
N THR A 46 7.18 -20.63 15.50
CA THR A 46 8.18 -20.69 14.43
C THR A 46 8.00 -19.63 13.34
N LEU A 47 6.99 -18.75 13.47
CA LEU A 47 6.70 -17.71 12.48
C LEU A 47 7.90 -16.77 12.31
N LYS A 48 8.49 -16.74 11.11
CA LYS A 48 9.71 -15.97 10.81
C LYS A 48 9.57 -15.15 9.54
N LEU A 49 9.79 -13.84 9.67
CA LEU A 49 9.74 -12.89 8.55
C LEU A 49 10.87 -13.20 7.55
N ASP A 50 10.49 -13.31 6.27
CA ASP A 50 11.41 -13.55 5.17
C ASP A 50 11.82 -12.24 4.49
N ASN A 51 12.96 -11.71 4.93
CA ASN A 51 13.55 -10.49 4.37
C ASN A 51 14.42 -10.75 3.12
N GLN A 52 14.58 -12.01 2.68
CA GLN A 52 15.61 -12.41 1.71
C GLN A 52 15.04 -12.80 0.35
N SER A 53 13.81 -13.32 0.28
CA SER A 53 13.20 -13.82 -0.96
C SER A 53 12.99 -12.76 -2.06
N PHE A 54 13.07 -11.46 -1.75
CA PHE A 54 12.80 -10.36 -2.69
C PHE A 54 14.01 -9.48 -3.03
N THR A 55 15.23 -9.89 -2.66
CA THR A 55 16.46 -9.10 -2.85
C THR A 55 16.91 -8.93 -4.32
N GLY A 56 16.21 -9.52 -5.28
CA GLY A 56 16.40 -9.22 -6.70
C GLY A 56 15.85 -7.84 -7.06
N ARG A 57 16.60 -7.02 -7.80
CA ARG A 57 16.14 -5.67 -8.22
C ARG A 57 14.82 -5.69 -9.01
N GLU A 58 14.55 -6.77 -9.74
CA GLU A 58 13.27 -6.98 -10.45
C GLU A 58 12.11 -7.39 -9.53
N LEU A 59 12.39 -7.83 -8.30
CA LEU A 59 11.38 -8.17 -7.31
C LEU A 59 11.01 -6.92 -6.47
N ASN A 60 12.00 -6.20 -5.94
CA ASN A 60 11.74 -4.97 -5.17
C ASN A 60 10.88 -3.91 -5.90
N GLU A 61 10.83 -3.91 -7.23
CA GLU A 61 10.04 -2.95 -8.01
C GLU A 61 8.54 -3.29 -8.14
N TYR A 62 8.10 -4.52 -7.86
CA TYR A 62 6.70 -4.93 -8.04
C TYR A 62 5.99 -5.33 -6.74
N PHE A 63 6.75 -5.67 -5.70
CA PHE A 63 6.23 -6.37 -4.53
C PHE A 63 6.31 -5.48 -3.30
N SER A 64 5.20 -5.39 -2.59
CA SER A 64 5.12 -4.71 -1.30
C SER A 64 5.31 -5.73 -0.16
N ASP A 65 5.80 -6.93 -0.45
CA ASP A 65 5.38 -8.15 0.24
C ASP A 65 6.00 -8.43 1.63
N ILE A 66 5.19 -8.98 2.56
CA ILE A 66 5.58 -9.67 3.80
C ILE A 66 5.31 -11.14 3.57
N VAL A 67 6.39 -11.90 3.60
CA VAL A 67 6.32 -13.35 3.58
C VAL A 67 6.84 -13.86 4.91
N TYR A 68 6.10 -14.79 5.50
CA TYR A 68 6.52 -15.52 6.68
C TYR A 68 6.79 -16.98 6.33
N HIS A 69 7.77 -17.57 6.99
CA HIS A 69 7.89 -19.02 7.11
C HIS A 69 7.22 -19.48 8.40
N CYS A 70 6.58 -20.64 8.36
CA CYS A 70 5.96 -21.26 9.53
C CYS A 70 6.06 -22.78 9.42
N THR A 71 6.24 -23.47 10.54
CA THR A 71 6.27 -24.92 10.59
C THR A 71 4.85 -25.48 10.60
N TYR A 72 4.61 -26.49 9.78
CA TYR A 72 3.37 -27.25 9.69
C TYR A 72 3.60 -28.68 10.15
N GLN A 73 2.74 -29.16 11.06
CA GLN A 73 2.79 -30.51 11.64
C GLN A 73 4.19 -30.89 12.19
N HIS A 74 4.93 -29.93 12.76
CA HIS A 74 6.25 -30.13 13.39
C HIS A 74 7.36 -30.72 12.50
N HIS A 75 7.14 -30.85 11.18
CA HIS A 75 8.10 -31.52 10.29
C HIS A 75 8.24 -30.88 8.90
N LYS A 76 7.28 -30.06 8.45
CA LYS A 76 7.31 -29.42 7.13
C LYS A 76 7.30 -27.92 7.30
N GLU A 77 8.33 -27.23 6.82
CA GLU A 77 8.26 -25.78 6.67
C GLU A 77 7.31 -25.43 5.51
N ILE A 78 6.34 -24.58 5.78
CA ILE A 78 5.48 -23.97 4.76
C ILE A 78 5.74 -22.46 4.71
N LYS A 79 5.49 -21.86 3.54
CA LYS A 79 5.52 -20.42 3.40
C LYS A 79 4.11 -19.86 3.55
N ILE A 80 3.90 -19.09 4.60
CA ILE A 80 2.70 -18.28 4.76
C ILE A 80 3.05 -16.93 4.15
N SER A 81 2.68 -16.76 2.89
CA SER A 81 2.81 -15.45 2.28
C SER A 81 1.57 -14.67 2.64
N ILE A 82 1.70 -13.68 3.54
CA ILE A 82 0.73 -12.59 3.63
C ILE A 82 0.98 -11.73 2.40
N LEU A 83 0.65 -12.32 1.27
CA LEU A 83 1.14 -11.96 -0.02
C LEU A 83 0.47 -10.64 -0.35
N PHE A 84 1.28 -9.57 -0.42
CA PHE A 84 0.77 -8.20 -0.38
C PHE A 84 -0.10 -7.91 -1.57
N GLU A 85 -1.38 -8.07 -1.32
CA GLU A 85 -2.34 -7.12 -1.76
C GLU A 85 -3.04 -6.61 -0.51
N HIS A 86 -2.31 -5.83 0.28
CA HIS A 86 -2.96 -4.73 0.96
C HIS A 86 -3.66 -3.92 -0.12
N LYS A 87 -4.99 -3.82 -0.02
CA LYS A 87 -5.80 -3.11 -1.01
C LYS A 87 -6.70 -2.12 -0.34
N SER A 88 -6.48 -0.86 -0.67
CA SER A 88 -7.42 0.23 -0.43
C SER A 88 -8.50 0.32 -1.52
N TYR A 89 -8.37 -0.44 -2.62
CA TYR A 89 -9.30 -0.41 -3.76
C TYR A 89 -9.42 -1.78 -4.43
N PHE A 90 -10.56 -2.02 -5.09
CA PHE A 90 -10.83 -3.26 -5.80
C PHE A 90 -9.89 -3.47 -6.99
N VAL A 91 -9.44 -4.71 -7.20
CA VAL A 91 -8.65 -5.14 -8.35
C VAL A 91 -9.41 -6.19 -9.13
N GLN A 92 -9.44 -6.05 -10.45
CA GLN A 92 -10.22 -6.92 -11.33
C GLN A 92 -9.70 -8.37 -11.38
N PHE A 93 -8.37 -8.56 -11.32
CA PHE A 93 -7.73 -9.85 -11.52
C PHE A 93 -6.70 -10.18 -10.41
N PRO A 94 -7.11 -10.28 -9.13
CA PRO A 94 -6.19 -10.54 -8.03
C PRO A 94 -5.44 -11.86 -8.22
N HIS A 95 -6.11 -12.91 -8.72
CA HIS A 95 -5.51 -14.23 -8.94
C HIS A 95 -4.27 -14.20 -9.82
N ILE A 96 -4.26 -13.42 -10.91
CA ILE A 96 -3.12 -13.37 -11.82
C ILE A 96 -1.90 -12.76 -11.11
N GLN A 97 -2.14 -11.75 -10.28
CA GLN A 97 -1.13 -11.17 -9.42
C GLN A 97 -0.62 -12.20 -8.41
N LEU A 98 -1.51 -12.81 -7.61
CA LEU A 98 -1.14 -13.82 -6.62
C LEU A 98 -0.35 -15.00 -7.23
N LEU A 99 -0.76 -15.49 -8.41
CA LEU A 99 -0.09 -16.59 -9.09
C LEU A 99 1.34 -16.22 -9.52
N LYS A 100 1.54 -15.01 -10.05
CA LYS A 100 2.89 -14.51 -10.39
C LYS A 100 3.80 -14.55 -9.17
N TYR A 101 3.28 -14.23 -7.99
CA TYR A 101 4.05 -14.14 -6.76
C TYR A 101 4.40 -15.55 -6.24
N MET A 102 3.43 -16.46 -6.26
CA MET A 102 3.65 -17.87 -5.94
C MET A 102 4.74 -18.48 -6.83
N ILE A 103 4.68 -18.25 -8.15
CA ILE A 103 5.70 -18.68 -9.10
C ILE A 103 7.08 -18.12 -8.72
N LYS A 104 7.18 -16.83 -8.37
CA LYS A 104 8.45 -16.22 -7.95
C LYS A 104 9.03 -16.85 -6.68
N LEU A 105 8.19 -17.16 -5.70
CA LEU A 105 8.62 -17.86 -4.48
C LEU A 105 9.11 -19.28 -4.77
N TRP A 106 8.49 -19.98 -5.72
CA TRP A 106 8.91 -21.31 -6.15
C TRP A 106 10.18 -21.28 -7.00
N GLU A 107 10.33 -20.30 -7.90
CA GLU A 107 11.58 -20.05 -8.63
C GLU A 107 12.74 -19.80 -7.67
N TYR A 108 12.49 -19.04 -6.59
CA TYR A 108 13.48 -18.84 -5.53
C TYR A 108 13.85 -20.15 -4.84
N ASP A 109 12.87 -21.01 -4.52
CA ASP A 109 13.13 -22.32 -3.90
C ASP A 109 14.01 -23.21 -4.78
N ILE A 110 13.69 -23.27 -6.07
CA ILE A 110 14.46 -24.00 -7.08
C ILE A 110 15.89 -23.46 -7.14
N LYS A 111 16.06 -22.13 -7.17
CA LYS A 111 17.38 -21.48 -7.19
C LYS A 111 18.21 -21.81 -5.94
N GLN A 112 17.57 -21.90 -4.78
CA GLN A 112 18.21 -22.30 -3.53
C GLN A 112 18.38 -23.83 -3.39
N LYS A 113 18.00 -24.61 -4.40
CA LYS A 113 18.05 -26.08 -4.41
C LYS A 113 17.31 -26.71 -3.23
N ARG A 114 16.22 -26.07 -2.78
CA ARG A 114 15.32 -26.62 -1.75
C ARG A 114 14.01 -27.11 -2.38
N PRO A 115 13.27 -28.01 -1.71
CA PRO A 115 11.95 -28.42 -2.16
C PRO A 115 11.03 -27.21 -2.30
N ILE A 116 10.17 -27.24 -3.32
CA ILE A 116 9.12 -26.22 -3.51
C ILE A 116 8.15 -26.31 -2.33
N GLN A 117 7.91 -25.16 -1.68
CA GLN A 117 7.05 -25.10 -0.50
C GLN A 117 5.62 -24.67 -0.89
N PRO A 118 4.58 -25.19 -0.21
CA PRO A 118 3.23 -24.65 -0.31
C PRO A 118 3.21 -23.17 0.08
N VAL A 119 2.39 -22.40 -0.65
CA VAL A 119 2.17 -20.97 -0.40
C VAL A 119 0.69 -20.75 -0.10
N ILE A 120 0.38 -20.09 1.02
CA ILE A 120 -0.98 -19.66 1.35
C ILE A 120 -1.09 -18.16 1.07
N PRO A 121 -1.69 -17.72 -0.05
CA PRO A 121 -1.87 -16.30 -0.34
C PRO A 121 -3.03 -15.70 0.47
N ILE A 122 -2.82 -14.50 1.01
CA ILE A 122 -3.81 -13.78 1.83
C ILE A 122 -3.89 -12.32 1.38
N ILE A 123 -5.08 -11.85 1.03
CA ILE A 123 -5.39 -10.45 0.72
C ILE A 123 -6.03 -9.80 1.96
N VAL A 124 -5.50 -8.65 2.36
CA VAL A 124 -6.12 -7.79 3.39
C VAL A 124 -6.64 -6.54 2.70
N TYR A 125 -7.96 -6.38 2.69
CA TYR A 125 -8.63 -5.31 1.95
C TYR A 125 -9.37 -4.39 2.92
N HIS A 126 -9.23 -3.07 2.73
CA HIS A 126 -9.89 -2.07 3.56
C HIS A 126 -10.56 -0.95 2.73
N GLY A 127 -10.82 -1.21 1.44
CA GLY A 127 -11.56 -0.26 0.61
C GLY A 127 -13.03 -0.13 1.03
N GLU A 128 -13.69 0.92 0.53
CA GLU A 128 -15.04 1.31 0.96
C GLU A 128 -16.13 0.28 0.60
N LYS A 129 -15.98 -0.41 -0.53
CA LYS A 129 -16.98 -1.36 -1.04
C LYS A 129 -16.62 -2.79 -0.68
N LYS A 130 -17.63 -3.59 -0.34
CA LYS A 130 -17.45 -5.04 -0.15
C LYS A 130 -16.79 -5.71 -1.34
N TRP A 131 -15.80 -6.55 -1.08
CA TRP A 131 -15.13 -7.36 -2.08
C TRP A 131 -15.80 -8.72 -2.22
N GLU A 132 -16.42 -8.96 -3.39
CA GLU A 132 -16.95 -10.26 -3.76
C GLU A 132 -15.85 -11.17 -4.31
N LYS A 133 -15.38 -12.11 -3.47
CA LYS A 133 -14.38 -13.10 -3.87
C LYS A 133 -14.96 -14.03 -4.94
N LYS A 134 -14.20 -14.22 -6.02
CA LYS A 134 -14.48 -15.18 -7.10
C LYS A 134 -13.35 -16.20 -7.16
N SER A 135 -13.57 -17.37 -7.75
CA SER A 135 -12.48 -18.30 -8.08
C SER A 135 -11.72 -17.84 -9.32
N LEU A 136 -10.49 -18.33 -9.50
CA LEU A 136 -9.70 -18.08 -10.72
C LEU A 136 -10.42 -18.59 -11.97
N SER A 137 -11.08 -19.74 -11.89
CA SER A 137 -11.78 -20.35 -13.02
C SER A 137 -12.82 -19.43 -13.67
N VAL A 138 -13.50 -18.58 -12.89
CA VAL A 138 -14.49 -17.61 -13.39
C VAL A 138 -13.89 -16.55 -14.33
N LEU A 139 -12.56 -16.42 -14.38
CA LEU A 139 -11.87 -15.51 -15.30
C LEU A 139 -11.71 -16.07 -16.72
N PHE A 140 -11.97 -17.36 -16.92
CA PHE A 140 -11.82 -18.03 -18.21
C PHE A 140 -13.19 -18.25 -18.87
N ASP A 141 -13.20 -18.29 -20.20
CA ASP A 141 -14.37 -18.71 -20.96
C ASP A 141 -14.57 -20.22 -20.78
N ASP A 142 -15.80 -20.63 -20.47
CA ASP A 142 -16.21 -22.03 -20.30
C ASP A 142 -15.33 -22.90 -19.36
N PRO A 143 -15.22 -22.52 -18.07
CA PRO A 143 -14.29 -23.16 -17.13
C PRO A 143 -14.66 -24.59 -16.70
N GLU A 144 -15.86 -25.07 -17.04
CA GLU A 144 -16.32 -26.43 -16.74
C GLU A 144 -16.26 -27.37 -17.95
N SER A 145 -15.69 -26.90 -19.06
CA SER A 145 -15.42 -27.71 -20.25
C SER A 145 -14.21 -28.63 -20.08
N ASP A 146 -13.82 -29.30 -21.18
CA ASP A 146 -12.60 -30.09 -21.28
C ASP A 146 -11.31 -29.29 -20.99
N PHE A 147 -11.37 -27.96 -20.91
CA PHE A 147 -10.22 -27.10 -20.60
C PHE A 147 -9.91 -26.95 -19.10
N LYS A 148 -10.78 -27.47 -18.21
CA LYS A 148 -10.65 -27.32 -16.76
C LYS A 148 -9.27 -27.77 -16.22
N ASP A 149 -8.74 -28.87 -16.73
CA ASP A 149 -7.46 -29.44 -16.30
C ASP A 149 -6.24 -28.58 -16.70
N PHE A 150 -6.43 -27.59 -17.56
CA PHE A 150 -5.39 -26.65 -18.01
C PHE A 150 -5.46 -25.29 -17.29
N ILE A 151 -6.42 -25.12 -16.36
CA ILE A 151 -6.55 -23.92 -15.52
C ILE A 151 -5.84 -24.18 -14.18
N PRO A 152 -5.00 -23.27 -13.68
CA PRO A 152 -4.39 -23.42 -12.37
C PRO A 152 -5.44 -23.56 -11.26
N ASP A 153 -5.34 -24.63 -10.46
CA ASP A 153 -6.21 -24.86 -9.31
C ASP A 153 -5.54 -24.31 -8.03
N PHE A 154 -5.87 -23.07 -7.69
CA PHE A 154 -5.52 -22.49 -6.39
C PHE A 154 -6.56 -21.46 -5.93
N ASP A 155 -6.51 -21.17 -4.63
CA ASP A 155 -7.38 -20.20 -3.98
C ASP A 155 -6.56 -19.31 -3.02
N TYR A 156 -7.17 -18.23 -2.55
CA TYR A 156 -6.59 -17.28 -1.61
C TYR A 156 -7.53 -16.92 -0.46
N ILE A 157 -6.98 -16.50 0.67
CA ILE A 157 -7.78 -16.03 1.79
C ILE A 157 -8.04 -14.54 1.61
N LEU A 158 -9.29 -14.11 1.71
CA LEU A 158 -9.68 -12.70 1.67
C LEU A 158 -10.12 -12.27 3.07
N SER A 159 -9.40 -11.32 3.67
CA SER A 159 -9.84 -10.59 4.85
C SER A 159 -10.27 -9.20 4.42
N ASP A 160 -11.59 -9.03 4.25
CA ASP A 160 -12.21 -7.78 3.83
C ASP A 160 -12.73 -7.02 5.06
N LEU A 161 -12.03 -5.95 5.44
CA LEU A 161 -12.36 -5.15 6.61
C LEU A 161 -13.73 -4.47 6.51
N SER A 162 -14.27 -4.27 5.30
CA SER A 162 -15.63 -3.73 5.14
C SER A 162 -16.71 -4.67 5.68
N GLN A 163 -16.41 -5.97 5.81
CA GLN A 163 -17.35 -6.99 6.30
C GLN A 163 -17.42 -7.09 7.82
N TYR A 164 -16.46 -6.51 8.54
CA TYR A 164 -16.49 -6.45 9.99
C TYR A 164 -17.11 -5.13 10.45
N SER A 165 -17.86 -5.12 11.53
CA SER A 165 -18.18 -3.92 12.29
C SER A 165 -16.98 -3.46 13.12
N ASP A 166 -16.98 -2.19 13.53
CA ASP A 166 -15.94 -1.65 14.42
C ASP A 166 -15.92 -2.41 15.76
N GLU A 167 -17.10 -2.80 16.28
CA GLU A 167 -17.23 -3.59 17.51
C GLU A 167 -16.68 -5.01 17.35
N GLU A 168 -16.89 -5.66 16.20
CA GLU A 168 -16.28 -6.96 15.93
C GLU A 168 -14.75 -6.86 15.95
N ILE A 169 -14.17 -5.85 15.28
CA ILE A 169 -12.72 -5.66 15.31
C ILE A 169 -12.23 -5.35 16.73
N LYS A 170 -12.91 -4.48 17.46
CA LYS A 170 -12.50 -3.98 18.78
C LYS A 170 -12.58 -5.07 19.87
N ASN A 171 -13.65 -5.86 19.87
CA ASN A 171 -14.01 -6.68 21.02
C ASN A 171 -14.10 -8.19 20.72
N ASN A 172 -14.41 -8.61 19.49
CA ASN A 172 -14.87 -9.99 19.26
C ASN A 172 -13.95 -10.83 18.37
N THR A 173 -13.27 -10.21 17.40
CA THR A 173 -12.53 -10.94 16.37
C THR A 173 -11.04 -11.02 16.66
N PHE A 174 -10.37 -9.88 16.82
CA PHE A 174 -8.91 -9.86 16.99
C PHE A 174 -8.54 -9.67 18.45
N GLN A 175 -7.41 -10.22 18.90
CA GLN A 175 -6.98 -10.15 20.31
C GLN A 175 -5.87 -9.13 20.57
N ASN A 176 -4.88 -9.02 19.68
CA ASN A 176 -3.76 -8.08 19.83
C ASN A 176 -4.23 -6.62 19.73
N LEU A 177 -3.94 -5.82 20.77
CA LEU A 177 -4.41 -4.43 20.88
C LEU A 177 -3.89 -3.51 19.75
N PHE A 178 -2.62 -3.66 19.36
CA PHE A 178 -2.02 -2.90 18.26
C PHE A 178 -2.66 -3.25 16.92
N LEU A 179 -2.86 -4.55 16.66
CA LEU A 179 -3.55 -5.02 15.46
C LEU A 179 -4.97 -4.43 15.38
N LYS A 180 -5.75 -4.50 16.46
CA LYS A 180 -7.11 -3.93 16.50
C LYS A 180 -7.12 -2.44 16.14
N THR A 181 -6.27 -1.65 16.79
CA THR A 181 -6.18 -0.21 16.51
C THR A 181 -5.77 0.04 15.06
N ALA A 182 -4.80 -0.71 14.51
CA ALA A 182 -4.38 -0.57 13.13
C ALA A 182 -5.52 -0.88 12.14
N LEU A 183 -6.25 -1.99 12.36
CA LEU A 183 -7.38 -2.40 11.51
C LEU A 183 -8.53 -1.38 11.56
N LEU A 184 -8.87 -0.84 12.74
CA LEU A 184 -9.89 0.20 12.91
C LEU A 184 -9.53 1.49 12.17
N VAL A 185 -8.27 1.93 12.29
CA VAL A 185 -7.77 3.12 11.59
C VAL A 185 -7.76 2.90 10.07
N MET A 186 -7.33 1.73 9.57
CA MET A 186 -7.37 1.42 8.14
C MET A 186 -8.79 1.35 7.60
N LYS A 187 -9.69 0.64 8.29
CA LYS A 187 -11.08 0.46 7.88
C LYS A 187 -11.80 1.79 7.70
N ASN A 188 -11.61 2.72 8.65
CA ASN A 188 -12.33 3.98 8.67
C ASN A 188 -11.55 5.13 8.00
N ILE A 189 -10.42 4.86 7.34
CA ILE A 189 -9.56 5.92 6.78
C ILE A 189 -10.26 6.76 5.70
N PHE A 190 -11.28 6.23 5.02
CA PHE A 190 -12.01 6.92 3.96
C PHE A 190 -13.24 7.69 4.45
N ASP A 191 -13.65 7.47 5.71
CA ASP A 191 -14.78 8.15 6.35
C ASP A 191 -14.26 9.08 7.45
N ASP A 192 -13.99 10.34 7.08
CA ASP A 192 -13.39 11.32 7.99
C ASP A 192 -14.26 11.58 9.22
N GLU A 193 -15.59 11.63 9.07
CA GLU A 193 -16.50 11.93 10.17
C GLU A 193 -16.44 10.81 11.20
N LYS A 194 -16.64 9.57 10.76
CA LYS A 194 -16.59 8.40 11.64
C LYS A 194 -15.20 8.18 12.24
N LEU A 195 -14.14 8.35 11.44
CA LEU A 195 -12.77 8.23 11.91
C LEU A 195 -12.50 9.21 13.05
N PHE A 196 -12.83 10.49 12.85
CA PHE A 196 -12.56 11.54 13.84
C PHE A 196 -13.42 11.40 15.09
N GLU A 197 -14.69 10.98 14.94
CA GLU A 197 -15.58 10.68 16.06
C GLU A 197 -15.01 9.58 16.96
N HIS A 198 -14.47 8.50 16.37
CA HIS A 198 -14.02 7.32 17.11
C HIS A 198 -12.52 7.25 17.39
N LEU A 199 -11.73 8.21 16.90
CA LEU A 199 -10.26 8.14 16.98
C LEU A 199 -9.74 8.03 18.42
N LYS A 200 -10.39 8.74 19.36
CA LYS A 200 -10.05 8.67 20.80
C LYS A 200 -10.25 7.26 21.34
N ASP A 201 -11.35 6.61 20.98
CA ASP A 201 -11.65 5.24 21.40
C ASP A 201 -10.63 4.25 20.83
N TYR A 202 -10.14 4.48 19.61
CA TYR A 202 -9.12 3.64 19.00
C TYR A 202 -7.76 3.74 19.72
N PHE A 203 -7.41 4.92 20.22
CA PHE A 203 -6.21 5.12 21.02
C PHE A 203 -6.36 4.64 22.46
N GLU A 204 -7.57 4.65 23.02
CA GLU A 204 -7.83 4.10 24.35
C GLU A 204 -7.49 2.60 24.43
N ILE A 205 -7.69 1.85 23.33
CA ILE A 205 -7.35 0.41 23.22
C ILE A 205 -5.89 0.15 23.59
N ILE A 206 -4.98 1.04 23.19
CA ILE A 206 -3.53 0.88 23.40
C ILE A 206 -2.99 1.79 24.51
N ARG A 207 -3.86 2.42 25.30
CA ARG A 207 -3.47 3.39 26.35
C ARG A 207 -2.44 2.84 27.34
N ILE A 208 -2.55 1.56 27.70
CA ILE A 208 -1.63 0.93 28.65
C ILE A 208 -0.19 0.88 28.12
N TYR A 209 0.00 0.84 26.80
CA TYR A 209 1.30 0.79 26.14
C TYR A 209 1.88 2.18 25.84
N MET A 210 1.12 3.26 26.07
CA MET A 210 1.57 4.63 25.76
C MET A 210 2.67 5.18 26.68
N LYS A 211 3.16 4.36 27.62
CA LYS A 211 4.34 4.65 28.43
C LYS A 211 5.56 3.81 28.02
N GLU A 212 5.36 2.87 27.11
CA GLU A 212 6.38 1.94 26.65
C GLU A 212 6.89 2.36 25.27
N GLU A 213 8.16 2.07 24.99
CA GLU A 213 8.77 2.40 23.71
C GLU A 213 8.00 1.76 22.52
N LYS A 214 7.49 0.53 22.68
CA LYS A 214 6.69 -0.14 21.64
C LYS A 214 5.41 0.63 21.34
N GLY A 215 4.67 1.06 22.36
CA GLY A 215 3.43 1.81 22.17
C GLY A 215 3.65 3.20 21.58
N LEU A 216 4.73 3.90 21.98
CA LEU A 216 5.08 5.19 21.39
C LEU A 216 5.47 5.08 19.91
N LYS A 217 6.24 4.05 19.53
CA LYS A 217 6.56 3.78 18.13
C LYS A 217 5.31 3.48 17.31
N PHE A 218 4.40 2.66 17.84
CA PHE A 218 3.14 2.36 17.18
C PHE A 218 2.28 3.62 17.01
N LEU A 219 2.15 4.45 18.05
CA LEU A 219 1.45 5.73 17.97
C LEU A 219 2.07 6.62 16.88
N GLU A 220 3.40 6.70 16.81
CA GLU A 220 4.09 7.43 15.76
C GLU A 220 3.72 6.92 14.36
N THR A 221 3.62 5.60 14.19
CA THR A 221 3.21 4.97 12.93
C THR A 221 1.75 5.29 12.56
N VAL A 222 0.82 5.26 13.52
CA VAL A 222 -0.59 5.65 13.30
C VAL A 222 -0.69 7.13 12.93
N LEU A 223 -0.06 8.01 13.69
CA LEU A 223 -0.09 9.44 13.42
C LEU A 223 0.51 9.75 12.05
N ARG A 224 1.69 9.20 11.73
CA ARG A 224 2.30 9.37 10.40
C ARG A 224 1.34 8.98 9.27
N TYR A 225 0.66 7.85 9.42
CA TYR A 225 -0.31 7.38 8.43
C TYR A 225 -1.52 8.32 8.29
N LEU A 226 -2.09 8.78 9.40
CA LEU A 226 -3.18 9.75 9.41
C LEU A 226 -2.75 11.07 8.76
N PHE A 227 -1.58 11.62 9.08
CA PHE A 227 -1.12 12.87 8.47
C PHE A 227 -0.85 12.72 6.97
N TYR A 228 -0.25 11.61 6.51
CA TYR A 228 0.02 11.42 5.08
C TYR A 228 -1.21 11.15 4.21
N THR A 229 -2.33 10.74 4.81
CA THR A 229 -3.57 10.44 4.08
C THR A 229 -4.57 11.61 4.08
N LYS A 230 -4.25 12.72 4.74
CA LYS A 230 -5.16 13.84 4.98
C LYS A 230 -4.56 15.15 4.49
N ASP A 231 -5.40 16.03 3.95
CA ASP A 231 -5.00 17.40 3.62
C ASP A 231 -4.84 18.27 4.88
N GLU A 232 -4.33 19.48 4.67
CA GLU A 232 -4.03 20.45 5.74
C GLU A 232 -5.23 20.72 6.66
N SER A 233 -6.44 20.88 6.11
CA SER A 233 -7.64 21.18 6.92
C SER A 233 -8.04 20.02 7.84
N ARG A 234 -7.84 18.79 7.37
CA ARG A 234 -8.10 17.57 8.14
C ARG A 234 -7.00 17.30 9.15
N GLN A 235 -5.75 17.63 8.83
CA GLN A 235 -4.64 17.58 9.76
C GLN A 235 -4.85 18.53 10.95
N GLU A 236 -5.37 19.75 10.72
CA GLU A 236 -5.72 20.67 11.81
C GLU A 236 -6.79 20.11 12.75
N LYS A 237 -7.79 19.41 12.21
CA LYS A 237 -8.79 18.70 13.04
C LYS A 237 -8.17 17.56 13.84
N LEU A 238 -7.30 16.77 13.21
CA LEU A 238 -6.57 15.69 13.88
C LEU A 238 -5.77 16.19 15.08
N ILE A 239 -5.07 17.32 14.96
CA ILE A 239 -4.31 17.92 16.06
C ILE A 239 -5.20 18.19 17.26
N LYS A 240 -6.36 18.83 17.08
CA LYS A 240 -7.30 19.12 18.17
C LYS A 240 -7.80 17.84 18.86
N ILE A 241 -8.05 16.79 18.08
CA ILE A 241 -8.47 15.51 18.63
C ILE A 241 -7.34 14.89 19.44
N ILE A 242 -6.09 14.96 18.94
CA ILE A 242 -4.89 14.42 19.60
C ILE A 242 -4.57 15.14 20.91
N GLU A 243 -4.72 16.47 20.95
CA GLU A 243 -4.58 17.30 22.15
C GLU A 243 -5.54 16.84 23.26
N GLU A 244 -6.74 16.42 22.89
CA GLU A 244 -7.75 15.98 23.85
C GLU A 244 -7.62 14.49 24.26
N ILE A 245 -6.62 13.75 23.77
CA ILE A 245 -6.43 12.36 24.17
C ILE A 245 -5.75 12.36 25.56
N PRO A 246 -6.36 11.75 26.59
CA PRO A 246 -5.82 11.72 27.94
C PRO A 246 -4.65 10.73 28.07
N VAL A 247 -3.53 11.04 27.41
CA VAL A 247 -2.29 10.29 27.49
C VAL A 247 -1.33 11.02 28.42
N ARG A 248 -0.62 10.29 29.28
CA ARG A 248 0.60 10.80 29.95
C ARG A 248 1.75 11.15 28.97
N GLY A 249 1.49 11.04 27.67
CA GLY A 249 2.34 11.38 26.55
C GLY A 249 1.65 12.36 25.59
N GLU A 250 0.75 13.21 26.08
CA GLU A 250 0.19 14.35 25.32
C GLU A 250 1.32 15.18 24.70
N GLU A 251 2.37 15.50 25.47
CA GLU A 251 3.59 16.14 24.96
C GLU A 251 4.26 15.31 23.85
N ILE A 252 4.27 13.98 23.96
CA ILE A 252 4.91 13.08 22.98
C ILE A 252 4.08 12.99 21.70
N ALA A 253 2.77 12.82 21.82
CA ALA A 253 1.83 12.80 20.71
C ALA A 253 1.86 14.14 19.96
N MET A 254 1.92 15.26 20.69
CA MET A 254 2.07 16.59 20.12
C MET A 254 3.43 16.77 19.45
N THR A 255 4.53 16.36 20.08
CA THR A 255 5.87 16.40 19.47
C THR A 255 5.90 15.58 18.17
N ILE A 256 5.22 14.42 18.15
CA ILE A 256 5.08 13.58 16.96
C ILE A 256 4.25 14.31 15.89
N ALA A 257 3.10 14.88 16.25
CA ALA A 257 2.26 15.63 15.34
C ALA A 257 3.01 16.82 14.73
N GLU A 258 3.67 17.65 15.55
CA GLU A 258 4.50 18.77 15.13
C GLU A 258 5.62 18.34 14.17
N LYS A 259 6.31 17.24 14.50
CA LYS A 259 7.35 16.64 13.64
C LYS A 259 6.79 16.32 12.26
N TYR A 260 5.62 15.67 12.15
CA TYR A 260 5.05 15.29 10.87
C TYR A 260 4.44 16.47 10.09
N ILE A 261 3.90 17.48 10.77
CA ILE A 261 3.50 18.74 10.12
C ILE A 261 4.70 19.41 9.47
N ARG A 262 5.84 19.48 10.17
CA ARG A 262 7.07 20.05 9.63
C ARG A 262 7.54 19.27 8.40
N ILE A 263 7.59 17.94 8.49
CA ILE A 263 7.95 17.06 7.36
C ILE A 263 7.00 17.27 6.18
N GLY A 264 5.69 17.36 6.43
CA GLY A 264 4.67 17.60 5.41
C GLY A 264 4.88 18.93 4.69
N LYS A 265 5.12 20.02 5.44
CA LYS A 265 5.41 21.35 4.87
C LYS A 265 6.69 21.38 4.04
N GLU A 266 7.74 20.73 4.52
CA GLU A 266 9.01 20.61 3.77
C GLU A 266 8.84 19.80 2.48
N LYS A 267 8.13 18.68 2.55
CA LYS A 267 7.83 17.83 1.38
C LYS A 267 6.99 18.59 0.36
N GLY A 268 5.91 19.24 0.78
CA GLY A 268 5.06 20.04 -0.11
C GLY A 268 5.82 21.19 -0.79
N LYS A 269 6.75 21.85 -0.08
CA LYS A 269 7.63 22.87 -0.67
C LYS A 269 8.57 22.27 -1.73
N MET A 270 9.13 21.09 -1.48
CA MET A 270 9.98 20.41 -2.45
C MET A 270 9.21 19.95 -3.68
N GLU A 271 8.04 19.33 -3.49
CA GLU A 271 7.17 18.89 -4.59
C GLU A 271 6.71 20.08 -5.43
N GLY A 272 6.23 21.17 -4.80
CA GLY A 272 5.83 22.38 -5.51
C GLY A 272 6.97 23.05 -6.28
N LYS A 273 8.20 23.01 -5.74
CA LYS A 273 9.38 23.49 -6.47
C LYS A 273 9.67 22.62 -7.69
N LEU A 274 9.63 21.30 -7.53
CA LEU A 274 9.89 20.35 -8.63
C LEU A 274 8.82 20.47 -9.73
N GLU A 275 7.54 20.53 -9.35
CA GLU A 275 6.44 20.75 -10.29
C GLU A 275 6.59 22.10 -11.01
N GLY A 276 6.94 23.16 -10.29
CA GLY A 276 7.22 24.48 -10.86
C GLY A 276 8.38 24.46 -11.87
N GLU A 277 9.47 23.76 -11.56
CA GLU A 277 10.62 23.59 -12.47
C GLU A 277 10.25 22.78 -13.72
N ILE A 278 9.48 21.70 -13.57
CA ILE A 278 9.00 20.88 -14.70
C ILE A 278 8.07 21.70 -15.58
N LYS A 279 7.08 22.37 -14.97
CA LYS A 279 6.10 23.19 -15.68
C LYS A 279 6.79 24.35 -16.41
N GLY A 280 7.67 25.09 -15.73
CA GLY A 280 8.43 26.17 -16.34
C GLY A 280 9.34 25.71 -17.49
N ARG A 281 9.92 24.50 -17.39
CA ARG A 281 10.70 23.92 -18.50
C ARG A 281 9.83 23.56 -19.70
N ILE A 282 8.64 23.00 -19.47
CA ILE A 282 7.69 22.68 -20.54
C ILE A 282 7.17 23.98 -21.19
N GLU A 283 6.77 24.96 -20.39
CA GLU A 283 6.30 26.26 -20.86
C GLU A 283 7.38 26.99 -21.67
N GLY A 284 8.63 27.00 -21.20
CA GLY A 284 9.76 27.59 -21.94
C GLY A 284 10.05 26.88 -23.26
N LYS A 285 9.91 25.55 -23.32
CA LYS A 285 10.02 24.79 -24.58
C LYS A 285 8.92 25.18 -25.56
N ILE A 286 7.69 25.30 -25.08
CA ILE A 286 6.53 25.72 -25.90
C ILE A 286 6.70 27.16 -26.39
N GLU A 287 7.09 28.08 -25.53
CA GLU A 287 7.32 29.49 -25.88
C GLU A 287 8.43 29.61 -26.93
N THR A 288 9.53 28.88 -26.75
CA THR A 288 10.63 28.83 -27.72
C THR A 288 10.13 28.30 -29.08
N ALA A 289 9.34 27.22 -29.08
CA ALA A 289 8.76 26.68 -30.31
C ALA A 289 7.83 27.68 -31.01
N ILE A 290 6.97 28.39 -30.25
CA ILE A 290 6.10 29.44 -30.80
C ILE A 290 6.93 30.57 -31.42
N ASN A 291 7.99 31.03 -30.75
CA ASN A 291 8.84 32.10 -31.26
C ASN A 291 9.58 31.67 -32.55
N LEU A 292 10.09 30.44 -32.60
CA LEU A 292 10.71 29.89 -33.81
C LEU A 292 9.71 29.70 -34.96
N LEU A 293 8.46 29.28 -34.67
CA LEU A 293 7.38 29.21 -35.65
C LEU A 293 7.05 30.58 -36.24
N LYS A 294 7.00 31.63 -35.41
CA LYS A 294 6.81 33.03 -35.89
C LYS A 294 7.93 33.49 -36.82
N LEU A 295 9.16 33.02 -36.58
CA LEU A 295 10.32 33.26 -37.43
C LEU A 295 10.37 32.36 -38.68
N LYS A 296 9.34 31.54 -38.91
CA LYS A 296 9.23 30.59 -40.04
C LYS A 296 10.36 29.56 -40.08
N ALA A 297 10.91 29.18 -38.92
CA ALA A 297 11.88 28.11 -38.82
C ALA A 297 11.26 26.75 -39.19
N ASP A 298 12.07 25.85 -39.75
CA ASP A 298 11.63 24.51 -40.13
C ASP A 298 11.20 23.67 -38.92
N MET A 299 10.16 22.85 -39.07
CA MET A 299 9.61 22.06 -37.95
C MET A 299 10.60 21.02 -37.40
N ASN A 300 11.48 20.45 -38.21
CA ASN A 300 12.50 19.53 -37.72
C ASN A 300 13.57 20.27 -36.92
N PHE A 301 13.91 21.50 -37.32
CA PHE A 301 14.79 22.37 -36.54
C PHE A 301 14.17 22.74 -35.19
N ILE A 302 12.87 23.06 -35.15
CA ILE A 302 12.17 23.37 -33.89
C ILE A 302 12.12 22.13 -32.97
N HIS A 303 11.88 20.95 -33.54
CA HIS A 303 11.93 19.69 -32.80
C HIS A 303 13.32 19.47 -32.18
N GLN A 304 14.39 19.65 -32.95
CA GLN A 304 15.76 19.52 -32.45
C GLN A 304 16.12 20.59 -31.40
N ALA A 305 15.62 21.82 -31.55
CA ALA A 305 15.93 22.91 -30.63
C ALA A 305 15.17 22.83 -29.28
N THR A 306 13.98 22.20 -29.27
CA THR A 306 13.08 22.20 -28.10
C THR A 306 12.83 20.82 -27.50
N ASP A 307 13.23 19.74 -28.19
CA ASP A 307 12.83 18.34 -27.97
C ASP A 307 11.30 18.10 -27.93
N LEU A 308 10.47 19.03 -28.41
CA LEU A 308 9.01 18.81 -28.45
C LEU A 308 8.66 17.85 -29.58
N PRO A 309 7.76 16.87 -29.38
CA PRO A 309 7.30 15.98 -30.45
C PRO A 309 6.76 16.76 -31.65
N LEU A 310 7.06 16.29 -32.86
CA LEU A 310 6.63 16.95 -34.10
C LEU A 310 5.11 17.18 -34.16
N ASP A 311 4.31 16.27 -33.59
CA ASP A 311 2.85 16.41 -33.56
C ASP A 311 2.38 17.53 -32.62
N GLU A 312 3.09 17.80 -31.53
CA GLU A 312 2.82 18.97 -30.68
C GLU A 312 3.17 20.28 -31.40
N ILE A 313 4.30 20.31 -32.11
CA ILE A 313 4.71 21.48 -32.90
C ILE A 313 3.70 21.78 -34.01
N LYS A 314 3.19 20.76 -34.71
CA LYS A 314 2.12 20.91 -35.72
C LYS A 314 0.84 21.50 -35.12
N LYS A 315 0.43 21.00 -33.94
CA LYS A 315 -0.74 21.54 -33.22
C LYS A 315 -0.54 23.03 -32.90
N LEU A 316 0.62 23.41 -32.35
CA LEU A 316 0.95 24.81 -32.07
C LEU A 316 0.87 25.69 -33.32
N ALA A 317 1.43 25.24 -34.45
CA ALA A 317 1.38 25.95 -35.73
C ALA A 317 -0.07 26.13 -36.25
N SER A 318 -0.89 25.08 -36.17
CA SER A 318 -2.30 25.13 -36.59
C SER A 318 -3.14 26.11 -35.77
N GLY A 319 -2.91 26.17 -34.46
CA GLY A 319 -3.62 27.08 -33.55
C GLY A 319 -3.22 28.55 -33.71
N MET A 320 -2.01 28.82 -34.22
CA MET A 320 -1.58 30.18 -34.57
C MET A 320 -2.31 30.72 -35.80
N ASN A 321 -2.53 29.89 -36.83
CA ASN A 321 -3.22 30.31 -38.06
C ASN A 321 -4.72 30.58 -37.85
N GLN A 322 -5.36 29.95 -36.85
CA GLN A 322 -6.77 30.17 -36.52
C GLN A 322 -7.03 31.48 -35.75
N LYS A 323 -6.01 32.05 -35.08
CA LYS A 323 -6.13 33.32 -34.33
C LYS A 323 -5.83 34.57 -35.17
N SER A 324 -5.47 34.41 -36.44
CA SER A 324 -5.10 35.51 -37.35
C SER A 324 -6.16 35.83 -38.42
N ASN A 325 -7.37 35.27 -38.29
CA ASN A 325 -8.54 35.58 -39.12
C ASN A 325 -9.58 36.39 -38.34
#